data_AF-A0A8T4LEX5-F1
#
_entry.id   AF-A0A8T4LEX5-F1
#
_cell.length_a   1.000
_cell.length_b   1.000
_cell.length_c   1.000
_cell.angle_alpha   90.00
_cell.angle_beta   90.00
_cell.angle_gamma   90.00
#
_symmetry.space_group_name_H-M   'P 1'
#
loop_
_entity.id
_entity.type
_entity.pdbx_description
1 polymer ?
#
loop_
_entity_poly.entity_id
_entity_poly.type
_entity_poly.pdbx_seq_one_letter_code
_entity_poly.pdbx_strand_id
1 'polypeptide(L)'
;MALLNEIKKMQSEGKTEQEIISSLRQQGIAPREIVEALSQSKIKGAVSGEVPQPEAEASIQNSQEIQQEPAQMMQTEQQYQQMQSQEFAPSQQMQEQQIQYPQEQQYPQTQQMQSMQQTQSQEYPEYQQQYPQEQYQQQSGGISSDTITEIAEQVVSEKFATIKKDMEKIIDLKTTTETKLSYLDSRLKKIEAIIDRLNLSIMQKVGDYMTNIDDIKKELIETQKSFKALAPSLSLDSTTRDKTQRRQHPQPEDSLN
;
A
#
# COMPACT_ATOMS: atom_id res chain seq x y z
N MET A 1 22.53 10.70 -3.67
CA MET A 1 21.73 11.87 -4.12
C MET A 1 21.76 12.11 -5.63
N ALA A 2 22.77 11.65 -6.39
CA ALA A 2 22.82 11.86 -7.85
C ALA A 2 21.63 11.26 -8.61
N LEU A 3 21.15 10.09 -8.16
CA LEU A 3 20.10 9.33 -8.85
C LEU A 3 18.73 10.02 -8.87
N LEU A 4 18.37 10.70 -7.78
CA LEU A 4 17.10 11.44 -7.69
C LEU A 4 17.09 12.65 -8.64
N ASN A 5 18.23 13.32 -8.82
CA ASN A 5 18.35 14.42 -9.76
C ASN A 5 18.24 13.93 -11.22
N GLU A 6 18.83 12.77 -11.53
CA GLU A 6 18.75 12.17 -12.85
C GLU A 6 17.32 11.74 -13.20
N ILE A 7 16.59 11.14 -12.25
CA ILE A 7 15.17 10.83 -12.41
C ILE A 7 14.36 12.10 -12.69
N LYS A 8 14.54 13.17 -11.90
CA LYS A 8 13.83 14.43 -12.11
C LYS A 8 14.12 15.05 -13.47
N LYS A 9 15.39 14.99 -13.91
CA LYS A 9 15.80 15.46 -15.23
C LYS A 9 15.08 14.66 -16.33
N MET A 10 15.09 13.34 -16.26
CA MET A 10 14.39 12.51 -17.23
C MET A 10 12.87 12.70 -17.20
N GLN A 11 12.27 12.93 -16.03
CA GLN A 11 10.85 13.30 -15.92
C GLN A 11 10.56 14.65 -16.57
N SER A 12 11.45 15.65 -16.41
CA SER A 12 11.32 16.95 -17.08
C SER A 12 11.55 16.88 -18.59
N GLU A 13 12.27 15.87 -19.08
CA GLU A 13 12.41 15.54 -20.50
C GLU A 13 11.17 14.82 -21.08
N GLY A 14 10.15 14.56 -20.27
CA GLY A 14 8.91 13.89 -20.70
C GLY A 14 9.03 12.37 -20.83
N LYS A 15 10.11 11.75 -20.33
CA LYS A 15 10.27 10.29 -20.36
C LYS A 15 9.28 9.63 -19.41
N THR A 16 8.68 8.53 -19.87
CA THR A 16 7.81 7.69 -19.06
C THR A 16 8.61 6.97 -17.98
N GLU A 17 7.95 6.56 -16.90
CA GLU A 17 8.60 5.84 -15.80
C GLU A 17 9.28 4.53 -16.27
N GLN A 18 8.70 3.85 -17.27
CA GLN A 18 9.28 2.64 -17.86
C GLN A 18 10.57 2.90 -18.63
N GLU A 19 10.64 4.02 -19.37
CA GLU A 19 11.84 4.46 -20.08
C GLU A 19 12.95 4.87 -19.11
N ILE A 20 12.58 5.54 -18.02
CA ILE A 20 13.50 5.92 -16.94
C ILE A 20 14.11 4.67 -16.29
N ILE A 21 13.30 3.67 -15.96
CA ILE A 21 13.77 2.40 -15.39
C ILE A 21 14.73 1.71 -16.37
N SER A 22 14.38 1.67 -17.65
CA SER A 22 15.20 1.03 -18.69
C SER A 22 16.56 1.74 -18.84
N SER A 23 16.56 3.07 -18.86
CA SER A 23 17.79 3.88 -18.96
C SER A 23 18.70 3.72 -17.73
N LEU A 24 18.14 3.71 -16.52
CA LEU A 24 18.92 3.55 -15.28
C LEU A 24 19.48 2.12 -15.14
N ARG A 25 18.74 1.10 -15.60
CA ARG A 25 19.24 -0.28 -15.64
C ARG A 25 20.41 -0.43 -16.61
N GLN A 26 20.37 0.25 -17.77
CA GLN A 26 21.50 0.27 -18.72
C GLN A 26 22.74 0.94 -18.13
N GLN A 27 22.56 1.89 -17.21
CA GLN A 27 23.64 2.53 -16.46
C GLN A 27 24.18 1.66 -15.30
N GLY A 28 23.71 0.41 -15.17
CA GLY A 28 24.20 -0.55 -14.17
C GLY A 28 23.64 -0.34 -12.76
N ILE A 29 22.59 0.48 -12.62
CA ILE A 29 21.98 0.78 -11.32
C ILE A 29 21.09 -0.40 -10.88
N ALA A 30 21.16 -0.75 -9.59
CA ALA A 30 20.37 -1.85 -9.06
C ALA A 30 18.85 -1.55 -9.12
N PRO A 31 18.00 -2.52 -9.50
CA PRO A 31 16.55 -2.31 -9.61
C PRO A 31 15.90 -1.76 -8.35
N ARG A 32 16.41 -2.16 -7.18
CA ARG A 32 15.91 -1.70 -5.88
C ARG A 32 16.14 -0.21 -5.67
N GLU A 33 17.31 0.30 -6.04
CA GLU A 33 17.67 1.72 -5.89
C GLU A 33 16.84 2.60 -6.84
N ILE A 34 16.51 2.08 -8.03
CA ILE A 34 15.65 2.75 -9.01
C ILE A 34 14.24 2.94 -8.44
N VAL A 35 13.64 1.87 -7.91
CA VAL A 35 12.27 1.90 -7.34
C VAL A 35 12.21 2.84 -6.13
N GLU A 36 13.22 2.79 -5.27
CA GLU A 36 13.29 3.65 -4.08
C GLU A 36 13.37 5.13 -4.47
N ALA A 37 14.23 5.49 -5.43
CA ALA A 37 14.38 6.87 -5.84
C ALA A 37 13.20 7.41 -6.67
N LEU A 38 12.53 6.56 -7.46
CA LEU A 38 11.26 6.91 -8.11
C LEU A 38 10.18 7.23 -7.08
N SER A 39 10.07 6.39 -6.04
CA SER A 39 9.12 6.60 -4.94
C SER A 39 9.42 7.91 -4.19
N GLN A 40 10.70 8.17 -3.89
CA GLN A 40 11.13 9.43 -3.28
C GLN A 40 10.85 10.64 -4.18
N SER A 41 11.02 10.53 -5.50
CA SER A 41 10.71 11.61 -6.45
C SER A 41 9.21 11.94 -6.45
N LYS A 42 8.33 10.92 -6.47
CA LYS A 42 6.87 11.09 -6.44
C LYS A 42 6.40 11.76 -5.15
N ILE A 43 6.90 11.32 -4.00
CA ILE A 43 6.57 11.91 -2.70
C ILE A 43 7.05 13.38 -2.66
N LYS A 44 8.26 13.65 -3.15
CA LYS A 44 8.81 15.01 -3.15
C LYS A 44 8.07 15.95 -4.11
N GLY A 45 7.57 15.44 -5.24
CA GLY A 45 6.69 16.18 -6.15
C GLY A 45 5.37 16.56 -5.48
N ALA A 46 4.71 15.59 -4.82
CA ALA A 46 3.47 15.82 -4.09
C ALA A 46 3.62 16.84 -2.93
N VAL A 47 4.75 16.82 -2.24
CA VAL A 47 5.03 17.74 -1.11
C VAL A 47 5.42 19.15 -1.59
N SER A 48 5.96 19.29 -2.80
CA SER A 48 6.42 20.59 -3.31
C SER A 48 5.33 21.41 -4.01
N GLY A 49 4.10 20.88 -4.15
CA GLY A 49 2.98 21.59 -4.78
C GLY A 49 3.12 21.81 -6.29
N GLU A 50 4.19 21.31 -6.92
CA GLU A 50 4.31 21.18 -8.37
C GLU A 50 3.54 19.94 -8.79
N VAL A 51 2.25 20.10 -9.06
CA VAL A 51 1.41 19.07 -9.69
C VAL A 51 1.90 18.91 -11.14
N PRO A 52 2.52 17.77 -11.53
CA PRO A 52 2.77 17.50 -12.92
C PRO A 52 1.43 17.15 -13.54
N GLN A 53 0.97 18.03 -14.43
CA GLN A 53 -0.23 17.84 -15.23
C GLN A 53 -0.01 16.61 -16.14
N PRO A 54 -0.79 15.52 -16.01
CA PRO A 54 -0.72 14.41 -16.95
C PRO A 54 -1.45 14.82 -18.23
N GLU A 55 -0.71 15.36 -19.20
CA GLU A 55 -1.12 15.40 -20.60
C GLU A 55 -0.57 14.17 -21.31
N ALA A 56 -1.44 13.22 -21.67
CA ALA A 56 -1.44 12.46 -22.92
C ALA A 56 -2.31 11.20 -22.80
N GLU A 57 -3.63 11.37 -22.92
CA GLU A 57 -4.50 10.34 -23.48
C GLU A 57 -4.97 10.82 -24.86
N ALA A 58 -4.18 10.51 -25.88
CA ALA A 58 -4.61 10.59 -27.27
C ALA A 58 -5.06 9.19 -27.69
N SER A 59 -6.38 8.94 -27.73
CA SER A 59 -7.06 7.96 -28.60
C SER A 59 -8.57 7.89 -28.26
N ILE A 60 -9.37 8.89 -28.68
CA ILE A 60 -10.82 8.65 -28.89
C ILE A 60 -11.25 9.34 -30.20
N GLN A 61 -11.33 8.53 -31.25
CA GLN A 61 -12.09 8.80 -32.45
C GLN A 61 -13.22 7.77 -32.48
N ASN A 62 -14.38 8.09 -31.93
CA ASN A 62 -15.65 7.87 -32.63
C ASN A 62 -16.82 8.56 -31.92
N SER A 63 -17.64 9.21 -32.72
CA SER A 63 -18.84 9.96 -32.34
C SER A 63 -20.03 9.01 -32.15
N GLN A 64 -20.93 9.28 -31.19
CA GLN A 64 -22.31 9.69 -31.48
C GLN A 64 -23.13 9.91 -30.19
N GLU A 65 -23.87 11.02 -30.21
CA GLU A 65 -24.89 11.48 -29.27
C GLU A 65 -25.97 10.43 -28.98
N ILE A 66 -26.39 10.30 -27.71
CA ILE A 66 -27.81 10.31 -27.28
C ILE A 66 -27.92 10.97 -25.89
N GLN A 67 -29.02 11.70 -25.76
CA GLN A 67 -29.47 12.67 -24.77
C GLN A 67 -30.49 12.05 -23.78
N GLN A 68 -30.56 12.58 -22.54
CA GLN A 68 -31.60 12.37 -21.47
C GLN A 68 -31.62 10.96 -20.81
N GLU A 69 -31.83 10.71 -19.50
CA GLU A 69 -32.36 11.41 -18.31
C GLU A 69 -31.83 10.68 -17.03
N PRO A 70 -32.02 11.22 -15.79
CA PRO A 70 -31.45 10.70 -14.55
C PRO A 70 -32.45 9.89 -13.72
N ALA A 71 -32.13 8.64 -13.36
CA ALA A 71 -32.58 7.94 -12.15
C ALA A 71 -32.26 6.45 -12.25
N GLN A 72 -31.13 6.01 -11.68
CA GLN A 72 -30.89 4.61 -11.29
C GLN A 72 -29.60 4.53 -10.47
N MET A 73 -29.66 4.98 -9.22
CA MET A 73 -28.56 4.86 -8.26
C MET A 73 -29.08 4.39 -6.91
N MET A 74 -29.89 3.32 -6.90
CA MET A 74 -30.43 2.75 -5.67
C MET A 74 -30.80 1.27 -5.83
N GLN A 75 -29.88 0.41 -6.30
CA GLN A 75 -30.15 -1.04 -6.24
C GLN A 75 -28.91 -1.97 -6.27
N THR A 76 -27.81 -1.60 -5.62
CA THR A 76 -26.65 -2.53 -5.51
C THR A 76 -26.17 -2.76 -4.07
N GLU A 77 -26.93 -2.29 -3.07
CA GLU A 77 -26.51 -2.29 -1.66
C GLU A 77 -27.23 -3.32 -0.78
N GLN A 78 -27.75 -4.42 -1.34
CA GLN A 78 -28.48 -5.43 -0.56
C GLN A 78 -27.93 -6.86 -0.60
N GLN A 79 -26.82 -7.15 -1.29
CA GLN A 79 -26.35 -8.54 -1.43
C GLN A 79 -25.11 -8.92 -0.60
N TYR A 80 -24.57 -8.02 0.23
CA TYR A 80 -23.32 -8.30 0.98
C TYR A 80 -23.49 -8.57 2.49
N GLN A 81 -24.71 -8.71 3.01
CA GLN A 81 -24.92 -8.91 4.45
C GLN A 81 -25.05 -10.37 4.94
N GLN A 82 -24.87 -11.38 4.11
CA GLN A 82 -25.17 -12.77 4.52
C GLN A 82 -23.98 -13.74 4.54
N MET A 83 -22.77 -13.29 4.93
CA MET A 83 -21.62 -14.20 5.04
C MET A 83 -20.74 -13.93 6.27
N GLN A 84 -21.35 -13.53 7.39
CA GLN A 84 -20.61 -13.35 8.64
C GLN A 84 -21.40 -13.86 9.85
N SER A 85 -21.51 -15.18 9.94
CA SER A 85 -21.84 -15.87 11.19
C SER A 85 -21.41 -17.33 11.09
N GLN A 86 -20.11 -17.59 11.36
CA GLN A 86 -19.72 -18.88 11.92
C GLN A 86 -18.53 -18.71 12.89
N GLU A 87 -18.96 -18.49 14.12
CA GLU A 87 -18.47 -18.94 15.42
C GLU A 87 -17.23 -19.85 15.53
N PHE A 88 -16.58 -19.64 16.67
CA PHE A 88 -15.45 -20.34 17.29
C PHE A 88 -15.55 -21.88 17.35
N ALA A 89 -14.39 -22.53 17.22
CA ALA A 89 -13.99 -23.63 18.11
C ALA A 89 -12.45 -23.79 18.14
N PRO A 90 -11.81 -23.92 19.32
CA PRO A 90 -10.43 -24.35 19.46
C PRO A 90 -10.37 -25.86 19.72
N SER A 91 -9.56 -26.60 18.96
CA SER A 91 -9.18 -27.97 19.32
C SER A 91 -7.71 -28.22 19.00
N GLN A 92 -6.93 -28.35 20.08
CA GLN A 92 -5.68 -29.09 20.09
C GLN A 92 -5.96 -30.54 19.69
N GLN A 93 -5.13 -31.14 18.84
CA GLN A 93 -4.51 -32.43 19.14
C GLN A 93 -3.39 -32.79 18.14
N MET A 94 -2.43 -33.51 18.69
CA MET A 94 -1.21 -34.06 18.11
C MET A 94 -1.39 -34.70 16.73
N GLN A 95 -0.36 -34.56 15.87
CA GLN A 95 0.26 -35.75 15.29
C GLN A 95 1.71 -35.48 14.90
N GLU A 96 2.63 -36.15 15.59
CA GLU A 96 3.98 -36.42 15.11
C GLU A 96 3.91 -37.19 13.79
N GLN A 97 4.62 -36.71 12.78
CA GLN A 97 5.17 -37.58 11.76
C GLN A 97 6.59 -37.14 11.44
N GLN A 98 7.53 -38.00 11.83
CA GLN A 98 8.87 -38.13 11.28
C GLN A 98 8.84 -38.25 9.74
N ILE A 99 10.05 -38.29 9.17
CA ILE A 99 10.46 -38.70 7.82
C ILE A 99 10.86 -37.45 7.00
N GLN A 100 12.01 -37.31 6.36
CA GLN A 100 13.26 -38.07 6.23
C GLN A 100 14.12 -37.20 5.29
N TYR A 101 15.37 -36.95 5.64
CA TYR A 101 16.30 -36.18 4.80
C TYR A 101 16.67 -36.97 3.54
N PRO A 102 16.68 -36.36 2.34
CA PRO A 102 17.49 -36.83 1.23
C PRO A 102 18.82 -36.07 1.19
N GLN A 103 19.91 -36.84 1.14
CA GLN A 103 21.27 -36.38 0.88
C GLN A 103 21.35 -35.58 -0.43
N GLU A 104 22.01 -34.42 -0.39
CA GLU A 104 22.55 -33.79 -1.60
C GLU A 104 23.71 -34.65 -2.13
N GLN A 105 23.46 -35.29 -3.28
CA GLN A 105 24.46 -35.97 -4.09
C GLN A 105 25.40 -34.96 -4.74
N GLN A 106 26.70 -35.26 -4.64
CA GLN A 106 27.79 -34.65 -5.41
C GLN A 106 27.51 -34.70 -6.92
N TYR A 107 27.71 -33.57 -7.58
CA TYR A 107 27.80 -33.49 -9.03
C TYR A 107 29.17 -34.00 -9.52
N PRO A 108 29.22 -34.93 -10.48
CA PRO A 108 30.43 -35.15 -11.28
C PRO A 108 30.50 -34.10 -12.40
N GLN A 109 31.61 -33.35 -12.37
CA GLN A 109 32.07 -32.45 -13.42
C GLN A 109 32.25 -33.23 -14.72
N THR A 110 31.36 -33.02 -15.69
CA THR A 110 31.55 -33.51 -17.06
C THR A 110 32.10 -32.39 -17.92
N GLN A 111 33.33 -32.60 -18.37
CA GLN A 111 33.91 -31.93 -19.53
C GLN A 111 32.99 -32.14 -20.73
N GLN A 112 32.59 -31.05 -21.39
CA GLN A 112 32.31 -31.13 -22.82
C GLN A 112 32.98 -29.98 -23.57
N MET A 113 33.89 -30.45 -24.41
CA MET A 113 34.68 -29.75 -25.40
C MET A 113 33.82 -29.49 -26.64
N GLN A 114 34.26 -28.52 -27.43
CA GLN A 114 33.99 -28.31 -28.87
C GLN A 114 32.68 -27.62 -29.28
N SER A 115 32.85 -26.39 -29.78
CA SER A 115 32.42 -26.09 -31.16
C SER A 115 33.29 -24.99 -31.81
N MET A 116 33.64 -25.27 -33.08
CA MET A 116 34.00 -24.41 -34.23
C MET A 116 35.09 -23.32 -34.10
N GLN A 117 36.25 -23.49 -34.73
CA GLN A 117 36.58 -23.39 -36.18
C GLN A 117 36.61 -21.94 -36.71
N GLN A 118 37.80 -21.38 -36.94
CA GLN A 118 38.14 -20.70 -38.20
C GLN A 118 39.64 -20.33 -38.35
N THR A 119 40.21 -20.81 -39.47
CA THR A 119 41.14 -20.13 -40.40
C THR A 119 42.58 -19.76 -39.96
N GLN A 120 43.59 -20.47 -40.48
CA GLN A 120 44.49 -20.00 -41.56
C GLN A 120 45.68 -20.98 -41.80
N SER A 121 45.72 -21.51 -43.02
CA SER A 121 46.86 -21.77 -43.90
C SER A 121 48.30 -21.86 -43.34
N GLN A 122 48.94 -23.03 -43.52
CA GLN A 122 50.28 -23.15 -44.13
C GLN A 122 50.63 -24.62 -44.47
N GLU A 123 50.58 -24.91 -45.78
CA GLU A 123 51.59 -25.58 -46.62
C GLU A 123 52.62 -26.54 -45.96
N TYR A 124 52.55 -27.84 -46.27
CA TYR A 124 53.71 -28.76 -46.44
C TYR A 124 53.31 -30.00 -47.27
N PRO A 125 54.23 -30.63 -48.03
CA PRO A 125 53.91 -31.56 -49.11
C PRO A 125 53.92 -33.04 -48.69
N GLU A 126 53.08 -33.80 -49.39
CA GLU A 126 53.35 -35.11 -50.00
C GLU A 126 54.16 -36.16 -49.21
N TYR A 127 53.52 -37.30 -48.88
CA TYR A 127 54.01 -38.63 -49.25
C TYR A 127 52.86 -39.65 -49.20
N GLN A 128 52.75 -40.41 -50.29
CA GLN A 128 51.86 -41.55 -50.43
C GLN A 128 52.14 -42.62 -49.36
N GLN A 129 51.09 -43.18 -48.76
CA GLN A 129 51.11 -44.61 -48.47
C GLN A 129 49.70 -45.21 -48.47
N GLN A 130 49.45 -45.96 -49.54
CA GLN A 130 48.29 -46.78 -49.80
C GLN A 130 48.38 -48.05 -48.94
N TYR A 131 47.59 -48.12 -47.88
CA TYR A 131 47.32 -49.38 -47.19
C TYR A 131 45.85 -49.77 -47.43
N PRO A 132 45.58 -51.02 -47.87
CA PRO A 132 44.22 -51.55 -47.91
C PRO A 132 43.75 -51.75 -46.47
N GLN A 133 42.77 -50.95 -46.04
CA GLN A 133 42.13 -51.13 -44.75
C GLN A 133 41.09 -52.25 -44.87
N GLU A 134 41.32 -53.35 -44.18
CA GLU A 134 40.35 -54.43 -44.03
C GLU A 134 39.11 -53.91 -43.30
N GLN A 135 37.96 -54.02 -43.98
CA GLN A 135 36.64 -53.78 -43.43
C GLN A 135 36.35 -54.79 -42.32
N TYR A 136 36.61 -54.42 -41.07
CA TYR A 136 35.87 -54.98 -39.95
C TYR A 136 34.49 -54.30 -39.90
N GLN A 137 33.47 -54.99 -40.40
CA GLN A 137 32.07 -54.72 -40.03
C GLN A 137 31.93 -54.98 -38.53
N GLN A 138 32.17 -53.94 -37.74
CA GLN A 138 31.79 -53.93 -36.34
C GLN A 138 30.28 -53.65 -36.32
N GLN A 139 29.52 -54.72 -36.17
CA GLN A 139 28.09 -54.72 -35.90
C GLN A 139 27.86 -54.19 -34.47
N SER A 140 28.23 -52.93 -34.25
CA SER A 140 27.84 -52.18 -33.08
C SER A 140 26.40 -51.77 -33.31
N GLY A 141 25.48 -52.40 -32.57
CA GLY A 141 24.09 -51.98 -32.43
C GLY A 141 24.01 -50.60 -31.78
N GLY A 142 24.50 -49.59 -32.51
CA GLY A 142 24.40 -48.20 -32.16
C GLY A 142 22.95 -47.80 -32.30
N ILE A 143 22.39 -47.27 -31.20
CA ILE A 143 21.13 -46.55 -31.22
C ILE A 143 21.24 -45.54 -32.38
N SER A 144 20.37 -45.69 -33.38
CA SER A 144 20.37 -44.84 -34.56
C SER A 144 20.26 -43.39 -34.12
N SER A 145 21.03 -42.48 -34.74
CA SER A 145 20.96 -41.05 -34.42
C SER A 145 19.53 -40.52 -34.45
N ASP A 146 18.68 -41.08 -35.33
CA ASP A 146 17.27 -40.74 -35.42
C ASP A 146 16.48 -41.08 -34.15
N THR A 147 16.77 -42.22 -33.51
CA THR A 147 16.18 -42.59 -32.21
C THR A 147 16.67 -41.68 -31.09
N ILE A 148 17.93 -41.25 -31.13
CA ILE A 148 18.47 -40.28 -30.16
C ILE A 148 17.76 -38.93 -30.33
N THR A 149 17.55 -38.49 -31.57
CA THR A 149 16.81 -37.25 -31.89
C THR A 149 15.36 -37.33 -31.42
N GLU A 150 14.66 -38.43 -31.69
CA GLU A 150 13.26 -38.63 -31.26
C GLU A 150 13.12 -38.60 -29.72
N ILE A 151 14.01 -39.28 -29.01
CA ILE A 151 14.05 -39.25 -27.54
C ILE A 151 14.34 -37.83 -27.05
N ALA A 152 15.27 -37.11 -27.69
CA ALA A 152 15.60 -35.74 -27.32
C ALA A 152 14.41 -34.78 -27.54
N GLU A 153 13.72 -34.86 -28.67
CA GLU A 153 12.53 -34.07 -28.97
C GLU A 153 11.40 -34.34 -27.97
N GLN A 154 11.17 -35.62 -27.63
CA GLN A 154 10.16 -35.99 -26.65
C GLN A 154 10.49 -35.43 -25.26
N VAL A 155 11.75 -35.56 -24.81
CA VAL A 155 12.19 -35.01 -23.51
C VAL A 155 12.07 -33.49 -23.49
N VAL A 156 12.47 -32.81 -24.57
CA VAL A 156 12.35 -31.34 -24.68
C VAL A 156 10.88 -30.92 -24.63
N SER A 157 10.00 -31.59 -25.37
CA SER A 157 8.57 -31.31 -25.39
C SER A 157 7.93 -31.48 -24.00
N GLU A 158 8.26 -32.56 -23.28
CA GLU A 158 7.73 -32.83 -21.95
C GLU A 158 8.20 -31.77 -20.92
N LYS A 159 9.48 -31.39 -20.97
CA LYS A 159 10.01 -30.32 -20.11
C LYS A 159 9.40 -28.96 -20.46
N PHE A 160 9.22 -28.67 -21.75
CA PHE A 160 8.62 -27.41 -22.20
C PHE A 160 7.13 -27.32 -21.82
N ALA A 161 6.39 -28.43 -21.90
CA ALA A 161 5.02 -28.50 -21.44
C ALA A 161 4.89 -28.23 -19.93
N THR A 162 5.83 -28.74 -19.12
CA THR A 162 5.89 -28.48 -17.68
C THR A 162 6.18 -27.00 -17.39
N ILE A 163 7.16 -26.41 -18.08
CA ILE A 163 7.49 -24.98 -17.95
C ILE A 163 6.29 -24.11 -18.32
N LYS A 164 5.61 -24.41 -19.42
CA LYS A 164 4.40 -23.70 -19.85
C LYS A 164 3.32 -23.74 -18.76
N LYS A 165 3.07 -24.91 -18.18
CA LYS A 165 2.10 -25.08 -17.09
C LYS A 165 2.46 -24.26 -15.86
N ASP A 166 3.73 -24.18 -15.51
CA ASP A 166 4.16 -23.37 -14.37
C ASP A 166 4.09 -21.86 -14.67
N MET A 167 4.35 -21.43 -15.92
CA MET A 167 4.09 -20.05 -16.34
C MET A 167 2.61 -19.68 -16.25
N GLU A 168 1.70 -20.58 -16.63
CA GLU A 168 0.24 -20.37 -16.48
C GLU A 168 -0.13 -20.15 -15.01
N LYS A 169 0.39 -20.96 -14.08
CA LYS A 169 0.18 -20.75 -12.63
C LYS A 169 0.74 -19.41 -12.14
N ILE A 170 1.89 -18.97 -12.66
CA ILE A 170 2.48 -17.67 -12.29
C ILE A 170 1.60 -16.52 -12.78
N ILE A 171 1.01 -16.63 -13.97
CA ILE A 171 0.07 -15.64 -14.51
C ILE A 171 -1.19 -15.58 -13.64
N ASP A 172 -1.74 -16.71 -13.23
CA ASP A 172 -2.90 -16.78 -12.34
C ASP A 172 -2.60 -16.18 -10.96
N LEU A 173 -1.43 -16.48 -10.41
CA LEU A 173 -0.96 -15.91 -9.15
C LEU A 173 -0.78 -14.39 -9.26
N LYS A 174 -0.18 -13.90 -10.36
CA LYS A 174 -0.03 -12.47 -10.64
C LYS A 174 -1.39 -11.79 -10.69
N THR A 175 -2.33 -12.34 -11.47
CA THR A 175 -3.68 -11.78 -11.63
C THR A 175 -4.45 -11.75 -10.30
N THR A 176 -4.38 -12.84 -9.53
CA THR A 176 -5.01 -12.93 -8.20
C THR A 176 -4.40 -11.95 -7.21
N THR A 177 -3.07 -11.81 -7.24
CA THR A 177 -2.34 -10.89 -6.35
C THR A 177 -2.61 -9.43 -6.72
N GLU A 178 -2.64 -9.08 -8.02
CA GLU A 178 -2.99 -7.75 -8.51
C GLU A 178 -4.41 -7.36 -8.10
N THR A 179 -5.36 -8.30 -8.23
CA THR A 179 -6.75 -8.08 -7.80
C THR A 179 -6.83 -7.85 -6.28
N LYS A 180 -6.14 -8.66 -5.48
CA LYS A 180 -6.09 -8.51 -4.01
C LYS A 180 -5.42 -7.20 -3.60
N LEU A 181 -4.34 -6.79 -4.26
CA LEU A 181 -3.64 -5.53 -4.00
C LEU A 181 -4.53 -4.32 -4.36
N SER A 182 -5.22 -4.36 -5.49
CA SER A 182 -6.17 -3.31 -5.89
C SER A 182 -7.32 -3.17 -4.89
N TYR A 183 -7.84 -4.30 -4.38
CA TYR A 183 -8.84 -4.30 -3.34
C TYR A 183 -8.31 -3.72 -2.01
N LEU A 184 -7.08 -4.06 -1.63
CA LEU A 184 -6.44 -3.49 -0.43
C LEU A 184 -6.20 -1.98 -0.57
N ASP A 185 -5.75 -1.50 -1.73
CA ASP A 185 -5.60 -0.07 -2.02
C ASP A 185 -6.93 0.68 -1.85
N SER A 186 -8.02 0.12 -2.41
CA SER A 186 -9.36 0.69 -2.29
C SER A 186 -9.83 0.74 -0.83
N ARG A 187 -9.56 -0.31 -0.05
CA ARG A 187 -9.89 -0.32 1.39
C ARG A 187 -9.05 0.68 2.19
N LEU A 188 -7.77 0.83 1.87
CA LEU A 188 -6.89 1.81 2.52
C LEU A 188 -7.38 3.23 2.28
N LYS A 189 -7.71 3.58 1.03
CA LYS A 189 -8.33 4.88 0.71
C LYS A 189 -9.63 5.14 1.47
N LYS A 190 -10.47 4.11 1.63
CA LYS A 190 -11.69 4.22 2.44
C LYS A 190 -11.39 4.43 3.92
N ILE A 191 -10.38 3.74 4.47
CA ILE A 191 -9.93 3.91 5.86
C ILE A 191 -9.39 5.32 6.07
N GLU A 192 -8.57 5.83 5.14
CA GLU A 192 -8.05 7.20 5.15
C GLU A 192 -9.20 8.22 5.22
N ALA A 193 -10.20 8.11 4.33
CA ALA A 193 -11.37 8.98 4.35
C ALA A 193 -12.19 8.90 5.65
N ILE A 194 -12.26 7.73 6.29
CA ILE A 194 -12.92 7.58 7.60
C ILE A 194 -12.11 8.27 8.70
N ILE A 195 -10.78 8.13 8.68
CA ILE A 195 -9.88 8.79 9.64
C ILE A 195 -10.00 10.32 9.51
N ASP A 196 -10.03 10.85 8.29
CA ASP A 196 -10.20 12.29 8.05
C ASP A 196 -11.52 12.82 8.64
N ARG A 197 -12.62 12.10 8.39
CA ARG A 197 -13.94 12.44 8.96
C ARG A 197 -13.95 12.35 10.48
N LEU A 198 -13.28 11.34 11.04
CA LEU A 198 -13.16 11.18 12.49
C LEU A 198 -12.38 12.34 13.10
N ASN A 199 -11.25 12.71 12.51
CA ASN A 199 -10.44 13.85 12.94
C ASN A 199 -11.23 15.16 12.89
N LEU A 200 -11.98 15.40 11.81
CA LEU A 200 -12.86 16.57 11.69
C LEU A 200 -13.93 16.58 12.78
N SER A 201 -14.59 15.45 13.03
CA SER A 201 -15.63 15.34 14.06
C SER A 201 -15.07 15.54 15.47
N ILE A 202 -13.86 15.04 15.75
CA ILE A 202 -13.16 15.29 17.02
C ILE A 202 -12.85 16.78 17.16
N MET A 203 -12.30 17.43 16.12
CA MET A 203 -12.01 18.87 16.16
C MET A 203 -13.26 19.71 16.38
N GLN A 204 -14.38 19.37 15.72
CA GLN A 204 -15.67 20.03 15.93
C GLN A 204 -16.16 19.87 17.37
N LYS A 205 -16.18 18.63 17.90
CA LYS A 205 -16.58 18.38 19.30
C LYS A 205 -15.70 19.09 20.31
N VAL A 206 -14.39 19.16 20.08
CA VAL A 206 -13.46 19.90 20.94
C VAL A 206 -13.74 21.40 20.85
N GLY A 207 -14.02 21.94 19.66
CA GLY A 207 -14.42 23.33 19.47
C GLY A 207 -15.73 23.69 20.19
N ASP A 208 -16.75 22.83 20.07
CA ASP A 208 -18.02 22.98 20.79
C ASP A 208 -17.81 22.94 22.31
N TYR A 209 -16.96 22.02 22.79
CA TYR A 209 -16.62 21.91 24.20
C TYR A 209 -15.88 23.14 24.73
N MET A 210 -14.94 23.70 23.97
CA MET A 210 -14.24 24.93 24.33
C MET A 210 -15.21 26.13 24.38
N THR A 211 -16.13 26.21 23.43
CA THR A 211 -17.18 27.25 23.42
C THR A 211 -18.06 27.15 24.66
N ASN A 212 -18.50 25.93 25.01
CA ASN A 212 -19.28 25.69 26.23
C ASN A 212 -18.49 26.06 27.51
N ILE A 213 -17.19 25.78 27.57
CA ILE A 213 -16.34 26.21 28.69
C ILE A 213 -16.27 27.74 28.79
N ASP A 214 -16.12 28.43 27.67
CA ASP A 214 -16.07 29.89 27.65
C ASP A 214 -17.39 30.52 28.10
N ASP A 215 -18.53 29.93 27.75
CA ASP A 215 -19.84 30.38 28.20
C ASP A 215 -20.05 30.13 29.70
N ILE A 216 -19.68 28.94 30.21
CA ILE A 216 -19.67 28.65 31.66
C ILE A 216 -18.78 29.66 32.41
N LYS A 217 -17.61 30.01 31.85
CA LYS A 217 -16.71 31.00 32.46
C LYS A 217 -17.37 32.39 32.51
N LYS A 218 -18.09 32.81 31.48
CA LYS A 218 -18.83 34.09 31.47
C LYS A 218 -19.93 34.08 32.54
N GLU A 219 -20.76 33.04 32.58
CA GLU A 219 -21.83 32.89 33.57
C GLU A 219 -21.27 32.86 35.01
N LEU A 220 -20.13 32.20 35.22
CA LEU A 220 -19.46 32.18 36.52
C LEU A 220 -19.00 33.58 36.94
N ILE A 221 -18.46 34.37 36.00
CA ILE A 221 -18.05 35.76 36.26
C ILE A 221 -19.28 36.63 36.58
N GLU A 222 -20.39 36.47 35.86
CA GLU A 222 -21.63 37.20 36.12
C GLU A 222 -22.26 36.82 37.47
N THR A 223 -22.23 35.54 37.81
CA THR A 223 -22.64 35.04 39.12
C THR A 223 -21.77 35.64 40.23
N GLN A 224 -20.45 35.68 40.03
CA GLN A 224 -19.53 36.30 40.98
C GLN A 224 -19.78 37.80 41.13
N LYS A 225 -20.08 38.51 40.03
CA LYS A 225 -20.46 39.94 40.06
C LYS A 225 -21.75 40.14 40.84
N SER A 226 -22.76 39.29 40.61
CA SER A 226 -24.04 39.34 41.32
C SER A 226 -23.87 39.10 42.83
N PHE A 227 -23.03 38.13 43.21
CA PHE A 227 -22.70 37.89 44.61
C PHE A 227 -21.97 39.07 45.25
N LYS A 228 -20.99 39.67 44.55
CA LYS A 228 -20.30 40.89 45.01
C LYS A 228 -21.24 42.08 45.18
N ALA A 229 -22.26 42.21 44.33
CA ALA A 229 -23.25 43.28 44.43
C ALA A 229 -24.19 43.09 45.65
N LEU A 230 -24.50 41.85 46.03
CA LEU A 230 -25.33 41.53 47.20
C LEU A 230 -24.57 41.57 48.52
N ALA A 231 -23.25 41.31 48.51
CA ALA A 231 -22.41 41.35 49.70
C ALA A 231 -22.54 42.63 50.56
N PRO A 232 -22.52 43.87 50.01
CA PRO A 232 -22.68 45.09 50.80
C PRO A 232 -24.08 45.27 51.40
N SER A 233 -25.14 44.74 50.77
CA SER A 233 -26.50 44.80 51.34
C SER A 233 -26.69 43.93 52.57
N LEU A 234 -25.85 42.90 52.76
CA LEU A 234 -25.85 42.04 53.94
C LEU A 234 -25.06 42.63 55.12
N SER A 235 -24.16 43.60 54.89
CA SER A 235 -23.32 44.18 55.95
C SER A 235 -23.84 45.49 56.54
N LEU A 236 -24.89 46.10 55.97
CA LEU A 236 -25.34 47.46 56.32
C LEU A 236 -26.40 47.56 57.43
N ASP A 237 -27.02 46.47 57.90
CA ASP A 237 -28.22 46.55 58.77
C ASP A 237 -27.97 46.37 60.28
N SER A 238 -26.72 46.40 60.77
CA SER A 238 -26.43 46.17 62.20
C SER A 238 -26.14 47.42 63.04
N THR A 239 -26.18 48.66 62.49
CA THR A 239 -25.69 49.85 63.23
C THR A 239 -26.66 51.03 63.34
N THR A 240 -27.94 50.92 62.95
CA THR A 240 -28.86 52.10 62.94
C THR A 240 -30.19 51.92 63.67
N ARG A 241 -30.24 51.14 64.75
CA ARG A 241 -31.41 51.10 65.66
C ARG A 241 -31.02 51.15 67.13
N ASP A 242 -30.42 52.25 67.62
CA ASP A 242 -30.36 52.44 69.08
C ASP A 242 -30.17 53.89 69.59
N LYS A 243 -30.88 54.90 69.04
CA LYS A 243 -30.79 56.28 69.61
C LYS A 243 -32.08 57.10 69.74
N THR A 244 -33.29 56.52 69.64
CA THR A 244 -34.53 57.34 69.72
C THR A 244 -35.47 57.05 70.91
N GLN A 245 -35.05 56.27 71.93
CA GLN A 245 -35.83 56.11 73.16
C GLN A 245 -35.15 56.73 74.39
N ARG A 246 -35.06 58.06 74.43
CA ARG A 246 -34.91 58.79 75.70
C ARG A 246 -35.35 60.25 75.57
N ARG A 247 -36.59 60.54 75.98
CA ARG A 247 -37.20 61.85 76.34
C ARG A 247 -38.74 61.64 76.33
N GLN A 248 -39.58 61.85 77.35
CA GLN A 248 -39.48 62.36 78.72
C GLN A 248 -40.68 61.81 79.55
N HIS A 249 -40.38 61.41 80.79
CA HIS A 249 -41.03 61.62 82.12
C HIS A 249 -42.37 62.44 82.27
N PRO A 250 -43.00 62.57 83.46
CA PRO A 250 -44.04 61.70 84.05
C PRO A 250 -45.31 62.41 84.64
N GLN A 251 -46.17 61.60 85.30
CA GLN A 251 -46.99 61.86 86.51
C GLN A 251 -48.46 62.34 86.36
N PRO A 252 -49.29 62.03 87.40
CA PRO A 252 -50.71 61.65 87.32
C PRO A 252 -51.63 62.77 87.78
N GLU A 253 -52.95 62.65 87.52
CA GLU A 253 -53.95 63.18 88.44
C GLU A 253 -55.21 62.30 88.48
N ASP A 254 -55.75 62.26 89.69
CA ASP A 254 -56.98 61.67 90.18
C ASP A 254 -58.20 61.82 89.26
N SER A 255 -59.12 60.85 89.28
CA SER A 255 -60.53 61.14 89.63
C SER A 255 -61.36 59.89 89.87
N LEU A 256 -62.19 60.00 90.90
CA LEU A 256 -63.19 59.07 91.41
C LEU A 256 -64.22 58.64 90.34
N ASN A 257 -64.65 57.37 90.35
CA ASN A 257 -65.95 56.93 90.88
C ASN A 257 -66.11 55.40 90.76
#